data_AF-A0A6I9WK01-F1
#
_entry.id   AF-A0A6I9WK01-F1
#
_cell.length_a   1.000
_cell.length_b   1.000
_cell.length_c   1.000
_cell.angle_alpha   90.00
_cell.angle_beta   90.00
_cell.angle_gamma   90.00
#
_symmetry.space_group_name_H-M   'P 1'
#
loop_
_entity.id
_entity.type
_entity.pdbx_description
1 polymer ?
#
loop_
_entity_poly.entity_id
_entity_poly.type
_entity_poly.pdbx_seq_one_letter_code
_entity_poly.pdbx_strand_id
1 'polypeptide(L)'
;MDARLQALDEHYINLEYGNYKKEALKKISILSKDVRIPDVNDFSDRFLKAADIIKSNLSLFKCACEHVDIATTLFKYLINYGIKLRHEFKFDEEYNEDDKIFLIIFNILNLSIEFEVQLFLEDVIVQNSVLGNSIYGCKIFKHINEMILLEDSDLHAAISYLKNLLYRLRKAGLFWSLNKIWIQETIKEKFLWLIDQYSLDLDLPICTFQTKKELFTAKPLFNNIPPKNIYIKSIWTEDIIAAENLARFLNENVLFINAHMNFYDGIVLLPYIKTFDVRLPKVCESNQDYYAIKPNLHKNAIYNLFYNGMWQKPVKGAYWLHNDIHWASATSEDINRCINSAEKGFKIWSKKSIACRLQILSNIASTLECKGKFKLADVISRWIRFSYIYEDLLDSHSGTLNMKVTKIRNPKGIIVLREKSETVLFGRLMQILTFGNSVIVICNEHFCSLAPYCDMFSTSQIPPGVINFLSNKDIKKLELDLCETNYEFYAKRFFTDTFENIHTTLTILKQIIVPLK
;
A
#
# COMPACT_ATOMS: atom_id res chain seq x y z
N MET A 1 28.56 18.50 -40.71
CA MET A 1 27.80 18.57 -39.45
C MET A 1 26.53 19.33 -39.76
N ASP A 2 25.38 18.68 -39.57
CA ASP A 2 24.08 19.11 -40.13
C ASP A 2 23.59 20.40 -39.44
N ALA A 3 23.09 21.38 -40.21
CA ALA A 3 22.62 22.66 -39.66
C ALA A 3 21.50 22.48 -38.63
N ARG A 4 20.79 21.35 -38.69
CA ARG A 4 19.79 20.92 -37.72
C ARG A 4 20.38 20.50 -36.37
N LEU A 5 21.57 19.87 -36.38
CA LEU A 5 22.31 19.52 -35.16
C LEU A 5 22.89 20.77 -34.48
N GLN A 6 23.37 21.74 -35.26
CA GLN A 6 23.79 23.04 -34.73
C GLN A 6 22.63 23.83 -34.12
N ALA A 7 21.45 23.84 -34.74
CA ALA A 7 20.27 24.50 -34.17
C ALA A 7 19.74 23.82 -32.90
N LEU A 8 19.84 22.49 -32.81
CA LEU A 8 19.53 21.73 -31.60
C LEU A 8 20.56 21.98 -30.49
N ASP A 9 21.85 21.98 -30.81
CA ASP A 9 22.92 22.32 -29.88
C ASP A 9 22.80 23.78 -29.43
N GLU A 10 22.50 24.74 -30.29
CA GLU A 10 22.25 26.13 -29.88
C GLU A 10 21.02 26.28 -28.97
N HIS A 11 19.97 25.46 -29.13
CA HIS A 11 18.80 25.50 -28.27
C HIS A 11 18.98 24.78 -26.93
N TYR A 12 19.84 23.74 -26.86
CA TYR A 12 20.04 22.94 -25.65
C TYR A 12 21.34 23.27 -24.89
N ILE A 13 22.39 23.76 -25.55
CA ILE A 13 23.67 24.16 -24.93
C ILE A 13 23.59 25.59 -24.36
N ASN A 14 22.79 26.49 -24.94
CA ASN A 14 22.56 27.84 -24.39
C ASN A 14 21.58 27.89 -23.20
N LEU A 15 21.17 26.74 -22.70
CA LEU A 15 20.56 26.62 -21.38
C LEU A 15 21.67 26.71 -20.32
N GLU A 16 22.27 27.90 -20.18
CA GLU A 16 23.29 28.28 -19.19
C GLU A 16 22.79 28.21 -17.72
N TYR A 17 22.04 27.17 -17.34
CA TYR A 17 21.43 27.08 -16.01
C TYR A 17 22.45 26.87 -14.88
N GLY A 18 23.69 26.48 -15.20
CA GLY A 18 24.74 26.22 -14.21
C GLY A 18 25.11 27.43 -13.36
N ASN A 19 25.28 28.61 -13.97
CA ASN A 19 25.73 29.82 -13.25
C ASN A 19 24.59 30.54 -12.51
N TYR A 20 23.35 30.46 -13.00
CA TYR A 20 22.20 31.16 -12.40
C TYR A 20 21.49 30.36 -11.31
N LYS A 21 21.71 29.03 -11.22
CA LYS A 21 21.03 28.17 -10.25
C LYS A 21 21.31 28.55 -8.79
N LYS A 22 22.58 28.80 -8.44
CA LYS A 22 22.94 29.19 -7.06
C LYS A 22 22.31 30.51 -6.64
N GLU A 23 22.19 31.45 -7.57
CA GLU A 23 21.51 32.72 -7.34
C GLU A 23 19.99 32.53 -7.25
N ALA A 24 19.41 31.69 -8.11
CA ALA A 24 18.01 31.34 -8.07
C ALA A 24 17.61 30.69 -6.73
N LEU A 25 18.40 29.72 -6.23
CA LEU A 25 18.17 29.07 -4.94
C LEU A 25 18.21 30.08 -3.77
N LYS A 26 19.17 31.02 -3.77
CA LYS A 26 19.23 32.10 -2.78
C LYS A 26 18.03 33.04 -2.83
N LYS A 27 17.52 33.33 -4.03
CA LYS A 27 16.30 34.14 -4.19
C LYS A 27 15.06 33.37 -3.73
N ILE A 28 14.97 32.08 -4.02
CA ILE A 28 13.86 31.23 -3.58
C ILE A 28 13.80 31.13 -2.05
N SER A 29 14.94 31.01 -1.37
CA SER A 29 14.98 30.87 0.10
C SER A 29 14.51 32.10 0.88
N ILE A 30 14.28 33.24 0.21
CA ILE A 30 13.69 34.43 0.83
C ILE A 30 12.22 34.65 0.43
N LEU A 31 11.70 33.93 -0.58
CA LEU A 31 10.32 34.13 -1.07
C LEU A 31 9.24 33.75 -0.04
N SER A 32 9.55 32.87 0.91
CA SER A 32 8.61 32.44 1.94
C SER A 32 8.46 33.44 3.10
N LYS A 33 9.44 34.33 3.32
CA LYS A 33 9.54 35.15 4.54
C LYS A 33 8.43 36.18 4.72
N ASP A 34 7.91 36.70 3.61
CA ASP A 34 6.88 37.76 3.61
C ASP A 34 5.47 37.23 3.34
N VAL A 35 5.30 35.90 3.29
CA VAL A 35 4.01 35.29 2.99
C VAL A 35 3.11 35.34 4.22
N ARG A 36 2.01 36.08 4.12
CA ARG A 36 0.95 36.13 5.13
C ARG A 36 -0.25 35.36 4.65
N ILE A 37 -0.68 34.38 5.45
CA ILE A 37 -1.88 33.58 5.22
C ILE A 37 -2.90 33.97 6.31
N PRO A 38 -4.07 34.52 5.95
CA PRO A 38 -5.06 35.01 6.92
C PRO A 38 -5.60 33.91 7.85
N ASP A 39 -5.96 32.75 7.28
CA ASP A 39 -6.33 31.55 8.02
C ASP A 39 -5.24 30.49 7.87
N VAL A 40 -4.50 30.25 8.94
CA VAL A 40 -3.38 29.32 8.95
C VAL A 40 -3.77 27.86 8.65
N ASN A 41 -5.05 27.51 8.66
CA ASN A 41 -5.51 26.15 8.34
C ASN A 41 -6.30 26.07 7.02
N ASP A 42 -6.43 27.17 6.27
CA ASP A 42 -6.97 27.13 4.92
C ASP A 42 -5.91 26.59 3.95
N PHE A 43 -5.88 25.27 3.79
CA PHE A 43 -4.98 24.62 2.85
C PHE A 43 -5.28 24.95 1.39
N SER A 44 -6.52 25.32 1.03
CA SER A 44 -6.79 25.79 -0.33
C SER A 44 -6.04 27.08 -0.61
N ASP A 45 -6.15 28.07 0.29
CA ASP A 45 -5.49 29.36 0.14
C ASP A 45 -3.97 29.23 0.16
N ARG A 46 -3.42 28.40 1.06
CA ARG A 46 -1.97 28.11 1.11
C ARG A 46 -1.44 27.56 -0.21
N PHE A 47 -2.14 26.60 -0.81
CA PHE A 47 -1.73 25.99 -2.08
C PHE A 47 -1.79 27.01 -3.23
N LEU A 48 -2.87 27.78 -3.32
CA LEU A 48 -3.02 28.81 -4.35
C LEU A 48 -1.98 29.93 -4.18
N LYS A 49 -1.68 30.32 -2.94
CA LYS A 49 -0.65 31.32 -2.63
C LYS A 49 0.74 30.85 -3.04
N ALA A 50 1.09 29.59 -2.75
CA ALA A 50 2.33 29.00 -3.22
C ALA A 50 2.39 28.99 -4.75
N ALA A 51 1.30 28.62 -5.43
CA ALA A 51 1.22 28.64 -6.89
C ALA A 51 1.44 30.06 -7.47
N ASP A 52 0.85 31.08 -6.88
CA ASP A 52 0.99 32.47 -7.33
C ASP A 52 2.44 32.98 -7.20
N ILE A 53 3.11 32.61 -6.11
CA ILE A 53 4.53 32.95 -5.90
C ILE A 53 5.40 32.26 -6.94
N ILE A 54 5.19 30.95 -7.18
CA ILE A 54 5.92 30.19 -8.21
C ILE A 54 5.66 30.80 -9.59
N LYS A 55 4.41 31.14 -9.91
CA LYS A 55 4.04 31.76 -11.20
C LYS A 55 4.75 33.08 -11.41
N SER A 56 4.77 33.93 -10.39
CA SER A 56 5.42 35.25 -10.43
C SER A 56 6.94 35.15 -10.55
N ASN A 57 7.52 34.02 -10.13
CA ASN A 57 8.95 33.74 -10.11
C ASN A 57 9.32 32.53 -10.99
N LEU A 58 8.54 32.23 -12.02
CA LEU A 58 8.61 30.95 -12.73
C LEU A 58 9.99 30.67 -13.34
N SER A 59 10.66 31.72 -13.83
CA SER A 59 12.02 31.61 -14.35
C SER A 59 13.01 31.17 -13.27
N LEU A 60 12.91 31.69 -12.04
CA LEU A 60 13.76 31.28 -10.91
C LEU A 60 13.54 29.80 -10.57
N PHE A 61 12.28 29.35 -10.49
CA PHE A 61 11.98 27.95 -10.23
C PHE A 61 12.42 27.03 -11.36
N LYS A 62 12.27 27.44 -12.63
CA LYS A 62 12.78 26.67 -13.79
C LYS A 62 14.31 26.55 -13.78
N CYS A 63 15.02 27.59 -13.35
CA CYS A 63 16.48 27.57 -13.19
C CYS A 63 16.92 26.75 -11.96
N ALA A 64 16.13 26.79 -10.88
CA ALA A 64 16.44 26.12 -9.64
C ALA A 64 16.15 24.62 -9.71
N CYS A 65 14.99 24.20 -10.20
CA CYS A 65 14.63 22.78 -10.30
C CYS A 65 15.61 22.00 -11.20
N GLU A 66 15.52 20.68 -11.13
CA GLU A 66 16.37 19.73 -11.86
C GLU A 66 16.03 19.70 -13.34
N HIS A 67 14.78 20.02 -13.68
CA HIS A 67 14.26 20.14 -15.03
C HIS A 67 13.19 21.24 -15.07
N VAL A 68 13.11 21.95 -16.19
CA VAL A 68 12.16 23.06 -16.39
C VAL A 68 10.69 22.65 -16.24
N ASP A 69 10.39 21.38 -16.53
CA ASP A 69 9.05 20.82 -16.39
C ASP A 69 8.63 20.61 -14.94
N ILE A 70 9.57 20.48 -14.00
CA ILE A 70 9.27 20.25 -12.58
C ILE A 70 8.61 21.50 -11.98
N ALA A 71 9.15 22.69 -12.28
CA ALA A 71 8.54 23.95 -11.87
C ALA A 71 7.12 24.10 -12.42
N THR A 72 6.91 23.70 -13.68
CA THR A 72 5.59 23.73 -14.32
C THR A 72 4.63 22.72 -13.69
N THR A 73 5.13 21.52 -13.37
CA THR A 73 4.37 20.45 -12.70
C THR A 73 3.96 20.89 -11.30
N LEU A 74 4.89 21.41 -10.50
CA LEU A 74 4.64 21.97 -9.17
C LEU A 74 3.54 23.03 -9.21
N PHE A 75 3.67 24.01 -10.11
CA PHE A 75 2.69 25.07 -10.29
C PHE A 75 1.29 24.53 -10.59
N LYS A 76 1.16 23.63 -11.58
CA LYS A 76 -0.13 23.04 -11.94
C LYS A 76 -0.71 22.17 -10.83
N TYR A 77 0.13 21.41 -10.14
CA TYR A 77 -0.25 20.55 -9.03
C TYR A 77 -0.86 21.39 -7.89
N LEU A 78 -0.21 22.50 -7.53
CA LEU A 78 -0.69 23.42 -6.50
C LEU A 78 -2.02 24.08 -6.86
N ILE A 79 -2.19 24.53 -8.10
CA ILE A 79 -3.48 25.07 -8.58
C ILE A 79 -4.57 24.00 -8.51
N ASN A 80 -4.29 22.80 -9.01
CA ASN A 80 -5.26 21.72 -9.09
C ASN A 80 -5.81 21.39 -7.69
N TYR A 81 -4.93 21.18 -6.71
CA TYR A 81 -5.37 20.88 -5.35
C TYR A 81 -5.90 22.09 -4.58
N GLY A 82 -5.36 23.28 -4.81
CA GLY A 82 -5.92 24.52 -4.27
C GLY A 82 -7.39 24.69 -4.65
N ILE A 83 -7.73 24.51 -5.94
CA ILE A 83 -9.11 24.58 -6.42
C ILE A 83 -9.96 23.43 -5.89
N LYS A 84 -9.45 22.19 -5.91
CA LYS A 84 -10.18 21.01 -5.42
C LYS A 84 -10.56 21.12 -3.94
N LEU A 85 -9.64 21.58 -3.09
CA LEU A 85 -9.90 21.77 -1.66
C LEU A 85 -10.98 22.83 -1.40
N ARG A 86 -11.13 23.81 -2.30
CA ARG A 86 -12.17 24.86 -2.24
C ARG A 86 -13.59 24.36 -2.55
N HIS A 87 -13.70 23.27 -3.31
CA HIS A 87 -14.97 22.81 -3.87
C HIS A 87 -15.42 21.43 -3.35
N GLU A 88 -15.00 21.05 -2.12
CA GLU A 88 -15.30 19.74 -1.51
C GLU A 88 -15.08 18.58 -2.50
N PHE A 89 -13.93 18.57 -3.17
CA PHE A 89 -13.65 17.54 -4.16
C PHE A 89 -13.60 16.17 -3.49
N LYS A 90 -14.38 15.22 -4.01
CA LYS A 90 -14.31 13.82 -3.57
C LYS A 90 -12.95 13.23 -3.96
N PHE A 91 -12.04 13.16 -3.00
CA PHE A 91 -10.97 12.16 -3.02
C PHE A 91 -11.58 10.76 -2.91
N ASP A 92 -10.80 9.71 -3.20
CA ASP A 92 -11.19 8.37 -2.77
C ASP A 92 -11.56 8.46 -1.28
N GLU A 93 -12.74 7.94 -0.90
CA GLU A 93 -13.35 7.98 0.46
C GLU A 93 -12.48 7.31 1.55
N GLU A 94 -11.29 6.89 1.14
CA GLU A 94 -10.29 6.11 1.83
C GLU A 94 -9.51 6.89 2.92
N TYR A 95 -9.50 8.21 2.86
CA TYR A 95 -8.68 9.08 3.71
C TYR A 95 -9.57 10.03 4.52
N ASN A 96 -9.23 10.29 5.78
CA ASN A 96 -9.81 11.45 6.47
C ASN A 96 -9.25 12.75 5.88
N GLU A 97 -9.85 13.89 6.17
CA GLU A 97 -9.43 15.17 5.56
C GLU A 97 -7.95 15.50 5.81
N ASP A 98 -7.45 15.26 7.02
CA ASP A 98 -6.04 15.50 7.34
C ASP A 98 -5.12 14.57 6.54
N ASP A 99 -5.46 13.28 6.43
CA ASP A 99 -4.71 12.28 5.66
C ASP A 99 -4.68 12.64 4.17
N LYS A 100 -5.78 13.16 3.61
CA LYS A 100 -5.80 13.66 2.22
C LYS A 100 -4.78 14.77 2.07
N ILE A 101 -4.81 15.76 2.96
CA ILE A 101 -3.92 16.92 2.92
C ILE A 101 -2.46 16.48 3.09
N PHE A 102 -2.17 15.59 4.04
CA PHE A 102 -0.84 14.99 4.21
C PHE A 102 -0.37 14.30 2.94
N LEU A 103 -1.23 13.49 2.31
CA LEU A 103 -0.90 12.76 1.09
C LEU A 103 -0.47 13.73 -0.03
N ILE A 104 -1.24 14.79 -0.23
CA ILE A 104 -0.98 15.82 -1.24
C ILE A 104 0.35 16.52 -0.93
N ILE A 105 0.55 16.96 0.32
CA ILE A 105 1.78 17.64 0.74
C ILE A 105 3.00 16.72 0.54
N PHE A 106 2.92 15.45 0.95
CA PHE A 106 4.01 14.50 0.74
C PHE A 106 4.33 14.32 -0.74
N ASN A 107 3.33 14.24 -1.61
CA ASN A 107 3.59 14.14 -3.05
C ASN A 107 4.28 15.42 -3.58
N ILE A 108 3.85 16.61 -3.17
CA ILE A 108 4.43 17.89 -3.60
C ILE A 108 5.87 18.07 -3.15
N LEU A 109 6.15 17.82 -1.87
CA LEU A 109 7.51 17.93 -1.31
C LEU A 109 8.48 16.95 -1.99
N ASN A 110 7.94 15.87 -2.54
CA ASN A 110 8.67 14.86 -3.27
C ASN A 110 8.83 15.17 -4.78
N LEU A 111 8.20 16.21 -5.35
CA LEU A 111 8.37 16.52 -6.78
C LEU A 111 9.74 17.10 -7.15
N SER A 112 10.35 17.86 -6.23
CA SER A 112 11.67 18.49 -6.40
C SER A 112 12.64 17.89 -5.39
N ILE A 113 13.89 17.66 -5.79
CA ILE A 113 14.97 17.22 -4.89
C ILE A 113 15.83 18.39 -4.39
N GLU A 114 15.73 19.58 -5.01
CA GLU A 114 16.41 20.79 -4.52
C GLU A 114 15.82 21.26 -3.19
N PHE A 115 16.69 21.33 -2.17
CA PHE A 115 16.33 21.60 -0.78
C PHE A 115 15.65 22.95 -0.59
N GLU A 116 16.11 24.01 -1.26
CA GLU A 116 15.53 25.35 -1.12
C GLU A 116 14.12 25.44 -1.72
N VAL A 117 13.82 24.65 -2.76
CA VAL A 117 12.46 24.54 -3.31
C VAL A 117 11.56 23.80 -2.33
N GLN A 118 12.05 22.71 -1.72
CA GLN A 118 11.33 21.98 -0.69
C GLN A 118 11.05 22.86 0.54
N LEU A 119 12.06 23.58 1.05
CA LEU A 119 11.92 24.50 2.17
C LEU A 119 10.90 25.59 1.87
N PHE A 120 10.94 26.19 0.68
CA PHE A 120 9.93 27.16 0.27
C PHE A 120 8.51 26.58 0.35
N LEU A 121 8.31 25.37 -0.15
CA LEU A 121 7.01 24.68 -0.10
C LEU A 121 6.60 24.36 1.35
N GLU A 122 7.54 23.90 2.19
CA GLU A 122 7.29 23.64 3.61
C GLU A 122 6.89 24.92 4.36
N ASP A 123 7.63 26.01 4.18
CA ASP A 123 7.37 27.28 4.85
C ASP A 123 5.97 27.83 4.49
N VAL A 124 5.61 27.79 3.21
CA VAL A 124 4.34 28.36 2.74
C VAL A 124 3.15 27.44 3.04
N ILE A 125 3.29 26.13 2.85
CA ILE A 125 2.15 25.19 2.91
C ILE A 125 2.01 24.57 4.29
N VAL A 126 3.11 24.27 4.98
CA VAL A 126 3.11 23.45 6.19
C VAL A 126 3.31 24.29 7.45
N GLN A 127 4.27 25.21 7.42
CA GLN A 127 4.68 25.94 8.61
C GLN A 127 3.51 26.73 9.22
N ASN A 128 3.43 26.71 10.55
CA ASN A 128 2.37 27.35 11.34
C ASN A 128 0.94 26.81 11.12
N SER A 129 0.76 25.72 10.37
CA SER A 129 -0.53 25.00 10.29
C SER A 129 -0.68 23.97 11.41
N VAL A 130 -1.90 23.48 11.63
CA VAL A 130 -2.18 22.36 12.54
C VAL A 130 -1.41 21.07 12.18
N LEU A 131 -1.02 20.91 10.92
CA LEU A 131 -0.30 19.73 10.44
C LEU A 131 1.23 19.84 10.58
N GLY A 132 1.75 21.02 10.92
CA GLY A 132 3.19 21.30 10.95
C GLY A 132 4.01 20.28 11.74
N ASN A 133 3.61 19.99 12.98
CA ASN A 133 4.33 19.06 13.86
C ASN A 133 4.26 17.59 13.38
N SER A 134 3.17 17.21 12.72
CA SER A 134 2.92 15.83 12.27
C SER A 134 3.74 15.46 11.03
N ILE A 135 4.02 16.43 10.15
CA ILE A 135 4.79 16.18 8.91
C ILE A 135 6.25 15.83 9.24
N TYR A 136 6.88 16.50 10.20
CA TYR A 136 8.29 16.24 10.55
C TYR A 136 8.55 14.83 11.10
N GLY A 137 7.55 14.20 11.75
CA GLY A 137 7.65 12.81 12.21
C GLY A 137 7.55 11.77 11.08
N CYS A 138 6.99 12.15 9.92
CA CYS A 138 6.64 11.24 8.83
C CYS A 138 7.62 11.28 7.64
N LYS A 139 8.63 12.16 7.63
CA LYS A 139 9.55 12.40 6.49
C LYS A 139 10.47 11.22 6.06
N ILE A 140 10.41 10.04 6.67
CA ILE A 140 11.31 8.92 6.33
C ILE A 140 10.53 7.87 5.54
N PHE A 141 10.30 8.14 4.25
CA PHE A 141 9.85 7.14 3.27
C PHE A 141 11.03 6.68 2.43
N LYS A 142 11.14 5.37 2.20
CA LYS A 142 12.13 4.81 1.30
C LYS A 142 11.41 4.23 0.09
N HIS A 143 11.51 4.88 -1.06
CA HIS A 143 10.98 4.30 -2.28
C HIS A 143 11.84 3.10 -2.71
N ILE A 144 11.20 2.01 -3.11
CA ILE A 144 11.85 0.91 -3.82
C ILE A 144 11.37 0.95 -5.26
N ASN A 145 12.19 1.53 -6.10
CA ASN A 145 11.95 1.81 -7.51
C ASN A 145 12.66 0.75 -8.35
N GLU A 146 11.92 0.03 -9.18
CA GLU A 146 12.50 -0.92 -10.15
C GLU A 146 12.00 -0.63 -11.57
N MET A 147 12.81 -0.99 -12.58
CA MET A 147 12.47 -0.86 -13.99
C MET A 147 12.47 -2.25 -14.64
N ILE A 148 11.51 -2.54 -15.50
CA ILE A 148 11.41 -3.76 -16.28
C ILE A 148 11.44 -3.36 -17.76
N LEU A 149 12.39 -3.89 -18.51
CA LEU A 149 12.51 -3.74 -19.96
C LEU A 149 12.12 -5.06 -20.63
N LEU A 150 11.03 -5.05 -21.40
CA LEU A 150 10.60 -6.18 -22.24
C LEU A 150 11.30 -6.15 -23.61
N GLU A 151 11.30 -7.27 -24.33
CA GLU A 151 12.00 -7.43 -25.62
C GLU A 151 11.65 -6.39 -26.68
N ASP A 152 10.43 -5.88 -26.64
CA ASP A 152 9.90 -4.92 -27.60
C ASP A 152 10.04 -3.46 -27.13
N SER A 153 10.78 -3.22 -26.03
CA SER A 153 10.98 -1.87 -25.50
C SER A 153 11.73 -0.95 -26.47
N ASP A 154 11.30 0.31 -26.56
CA ASP A 154 12.15 1.39 -27.07
C ASP A 154 13.30 1.67 -26.08
N LEU A 155 14.44 1.04 -26.33
CA LEU A 155 15.65 1.21 -25.51
C LEU A 155 16.19 2.64 -25.53
N HIS A 156 15.99 3.40 -26.61
CA HIS A 156 16.46 4.80 -26.66
C HIS A 156 15.60 5.67 -25.74
N ALA A 157 14.28 5.46 -25.71
CA ALA A 157 13.40 6.13 -24.76
C ALA A 157 13.77 5.78 -23.31
N ALA A 158 13.98 4.50 -23.00
CA ALA A 158 14.38 4.05 -21.68
C ALA A 158 15.74 4.64 -21.24
N ILE A 159 16.71 4.72 -22.15
CA ILE A 159 18.04 5.27 -21.87
C ILE A 159 18.02 6.78 -21.74
N SER A 160 17.25 7.48 -22.58
CA SER A 160 17.01 8.92 -22.42
C SER A 160 16.42 9.23 -21.05
N TYR A 161 15.50 8.37 -20.57
CA TYR A 161 14.97 8.48 -19.21
C TYR A 161 16.05 8.24 -18.15
N LEU A 162 16.82 7.15 -18.25
CA LEU A 162 17.90 6.82 -17.29
C LEU A 162 18.96 7.93 -17.23
N LYS A 163 19.31 8.55 -18.36
CA LYS A 163 20.23 9.69 -18.41
C LYS A 163 19.73 10.87 -17.57
N ASN A 164 18.45 11.22 -17.73
CA ASN A 164 17.82 12.27 -16.93
C ASN A 164 17.73 11.89 -15.45
N LEU A 165 17.48 10.62 -15.14
CA LEU A 165 17.42 10.14 -13.76
C LEU A 165 18.80 10.17 -13.09
N LEU A 166 19.86 9.67 -13.75
CA LEU A 166 21.22 9.65 -13.22
C LEU A 166 21.76 11.06 -12.94
N TYR A 167 21.41 12.03 -13.79
CA TYR A 167 21.70 13.44 -13.53
C TYR A 167 21.09 13.92 -12.20
N ARG A 168 19.86 13.46 -11.86
CA ARG A 168 19.20 13.76 -10.57
C ARG A 168 19.88 13.04 -9.40
N LEU A 169 20.27 11.78 -9.57
CA LEU A 169 20.84 10.93 -8.50
C LEU A 169 22.23 11.36 -8.03
N ARG A 170 23.07 11.91 -8.91
CA ARG A 170 24.40 12.42 -8.53
C ARG A 170 24.34 13.65 -7.63
N LYS A 171 23.18 14.29 -7.48
CA LYS A 171 23.03 15.58 -6.80
C LYS A 171 22.18 15.55 -5.53
N ALA A 172 21.21 14.64 -5.44
CA ALA A 172 20.43 14.42 -4.23
C ALA A 172 20.68 13.02 -3.67
N GLY A 173 21.15 12.95 -2.43
CA GLY A 173 21.33 11.69 -1.73
C GLY A 173 20.05 10.86 -1.70
N LEU A 174 20.21 9.54 -1.94
CA LEU A 174 19.43 8.38 -1.49
C LEU A 174 17.89 8.28 -1.61
N PHE A 175 17.13 9.35 -1.83
CA PHE A 175 15.64 9.29 -1.71
C PHE A 175 14.90 8.90 -3.01
N TRP A 176 15.57 8.92 -4.16
CA TRP A 176 14.95 8.77 -5.50
C TRP A 176 15.61 7.72 -6.38
N SER A 177 16.55 6.94 -5.85
CA SER A 177 17.33 5.99 -6.66
C SER A 177 16.48 4.86 -7.20
N LEU A 178 16.57 4.68 -8.53
CA LEU A 178 16.23 3.40 -9.15
C LEU A 178 17.13 2.34 -8.51
N ASN A 179 16.52 1.34 -7.88
CA ASN A 179 17.24 0.34 -7.11
C ASN A 179 17.68 -0.85 -7.94
N LYS A 180 16.98 -1.13 -9.05
CA LYS A 180 17.24 -2.31 -9.88
C LYS A 180 16.63 -2.14 -11.27
N ILE A 181 17.30 -2.69 -12.29
CA ILE A 181 16.75 -2.86 -13.63
C ILE A 181 16.64 -4.36 -13.94
N TRP A 182 15.45 -4.79 -14.34
CA TRP A 182 15.18 -6.11 -14.90
C TRP A 182 15.14 -6.00 -16.43
N ILE A 183 15.88 -6.85 -17.12
CA ILE A 183 16.00 -6.83 -18.58
C ILE A 183 15.70 -8.22 -19.13
N GLN A 184 14.84 -8.29 -20.15
CA GLN A 184 14.63 -9.55 -20.85
C GLN A 184 15.91 -9.96 -21.56
N GLU A 185 16.33 -11.22 -21.42
CA GLU A 185 17.66 -11.68 -21.85
C GLU A 185 18.00 -11.31 -23.31
N THR A 186 17.00 -11.35 -24.20
CA THR A 186 17.11 -11.06 -25.64
C THR A 186 17.62 -9.65 -25.98
N ILE A 187 17.41 -8.67 -25.10
CA ILE A 187 17.79 -7.27 -25.33
C ILE A 187 18.95 -6.77 -24.45
N LYS A 188 19.50 -7.65 -23.60
CA LYS A 188 20.55 -7.29 -22.63
C LYS A 188 21.79 -6.71 -23.29
N GLU A 189 22.32 -7.38 -24.31
CA GLU A 189 23.56 -6.95 -24.98
C GLU A 189 23.40 -5.58 -25.63
N LYS A 190 22.29 -5.38 -26.34
CA LYS A 190 21.96 -4.09 -26.97
C LYS A 190 21.80 -2.98 -25.93
N PHE A 191 21.15 -3.26 -24.80
CA PHE A 191 21.02 -2.30 -23.71
C PHE A 191 22.39 -1.92 -23.13
N LEU A 192 23.24 -2.90 -22.79
CA LEU A 192 24.58 -2.63 -22.24
C LEU A 192 25.46 -1.86 -23.21
N TRP A 193 25.37 -2.17 -24.51
CA TRP A 193 26.07 -1.42 -25.55
C TRP A 193 25.64 0.06 -25.59
N LEU A 194 24.33 0.34 -25.49
CA LEU A 194 23.85 1.72 -25.45
C LEU A 194 24.27 2.44 -24.15
N ILE A 195 24.26 1.76 -23.00
CA ILE A 195 24.76 2.33 -21.73
C ILE A 195 26.21 2.79 -21.88
N ASP A 196 27.07 1.96 -22.48
CA ASP A 196 28.47 2.28 -22.77
C ASP A 196 28.59 3.44 -23.76
N GLN A 197 27.81 3.40 -24.85
CA GLN A 197 27.78 4.44 -25.88
C GLN A 197 27.45 5.83 -25.31
N TYR A 198 26.52 5.91 -24.35
CA TYR A 198 26.15 7.16 -23.69
C TYR A 198 26.98 7.45 -22.42
N SER A 199 27.98 6.62 -22.11
CA SER A 199 28.84 6.72 -20.93
C SER A 199 28.05 6.88 -19.63
N LEU A 200 26.96 6.11 -19.51
CA LEU A 200 26.10 6.13 -18.34
C LEU A 200 26.67 5.22 -17.26
N ASP A 201 27.12 5.83 -16.17
CA ASP A 201 27.61 5.14 -14.99
C ASP A 201 26.44 4.71 -14.10
N LEU A 202 26.03 3.45 -14.25
CA LEU A 202 24.92 2.83 -13.52
C LEU A 202 25.47 2.03 -12.33
N ASP A 203 25.57 2.67 -11.16
CA ASP A 203 25.87 1.98 -9.90
C ASP A 203 24.59 1.31 -9.32
N LEU A 204 24.00 0.40 -10.09
CA LEU A 204 22.81 -0.36 -9.69
C LEU A 204 22.77 -1.77 -10.31
N PRO A 205 22.11 -2.74 -9.65
CA PRO A 205 22.01 -4.10 -10.15
C PRO A 205 21.14 -4.18 -11.42
N ILE A 206 21.71 -4.79 -12.47
CA ILE A 206 21.01 -5.19 -13.69
C ILE A 206 20.77 -6.70 -13.64
N CYS A 207 19.51 -7.10 -13.53
CA CYS A 207 19.09 -8.50 -13.50
C CYS A 207 18.47 -8.90 -14.83
N THR A 208 18.70 -10.15 -15.25
CA THR A 208 18.10 -10.71 -16.46
C THR A 208 16.96 -11.66 -16.13
N PHE A 209 15.96 -11.72 -17.00
CA PHE A 209 14.92 -12.74 -16.93
C PHE A 209 14.62 -13.29 -18.33
N GLN A 210 14.20 -14.56 -18.38
CA GLN A 210 13.80 -15.22 -19.63
C GLN A 210 12.29 -15.17 -19.81
N THR A 211 11.57 -15.43 -18.73
CA THR A 211 10.11 -15.50 -18.73
C THR A 211 9.50 -14.48 -17.78
N LYS A 212 8.32 -13.97 -18.13
CA LYS A 212 7.55 -13.05 -17.25
C LYS A 212 7.23 -13.68 -15.87
N LYS A 213 7.27 -15.01 -15.75
CA LYS A 213 7.05 -15.72 -14.48
C LYS A 213 8.16 -15.47 -13.46
N GLU A 214 9.39 -15.23 -13.91
CA GLU A 214 10.51 -14.88 -13.02
C GLU A 214 10.34 -13.50 -12.39
N LEU A 215 9.60 -12.60 -13.06
CA LEU A 215 9.24 -11.29 -12.52
C LEU A 215 8.20 -11.38 -11.41
N PHE A 216 7.44 -12.48 -11.34
CA PHE A 216 6.57 -12.83 -10.22
C PHE A 216 7.42 -13.31 -9.04
N THR A 217 8.33 -12.45 -8.58
CA THR A 217 9.04 -12.69 -7.35
C THR A 217 7.98 -12.80 -6.25
N ALA A 218 7.97 -13.95 -5.57
CA ALA A 218 7.38 -14.04 -4.26
C ALA A 218 8.22 -13.12 -3.37
N LYS A 219 7.86 -11.83 -3.31
CA LYS A 219 8.25 -11.02 -2.14
C LYS A 219 7.87 -11.88 -0.94
N PRO A 220 8.70 -11.93 0.12
CA PRO A 220 8.20 -12.46 1.37
C PRO A 220 6.93 -11.66 1.63
N LEU A 221 5.81 -12.37 1.68
CA LEU A 221 4.62 -11.86 2.33
C LEU A 221 5.12 -11.50 3.72
N PHE A 222 5.38 -10.21 3.90
CA PHE A 222 5.39 -9.51 5.17
C PHE A 222 6.41 -9.91 6.24
N ASN A 223 7.30 -10.86 5.96
CA ASN A 223 8.34 -11.26 6.90
C ASN A 223 9.61 -10.42 6.65
N ASN A 224 9.84 -9.44 7.53
CA ASN A 224 11.07 -8.64 7.75
C ASN A 224 11.27 -7.32 6.97
N ILE A 225 10.25 -6.73 6.36
CA ILE A 225 10.42 -5.45 5.65
C ILE A 225 9.99 -4.28 6.55
N PRO A 226 10.83 -3.27 6.80
CA PRO A 226 10.40 -2.09 7.53
C PRO A 226 9.24 -1.40 6.78
N PRO A 227 8.17 -0.97 7.48
CA PRO A 227 6.89 -0.50 6.93
C PRO A 227 6.96 0.88 6.25
N LYS A 228 8.16 1.33 5.85
CA LYS A 228 8.42 2.65 5.28
C LYS A 228 8.62 2.63 3.76
N ASN A 229 8.37 1.49 3.11
CA ASN A 229 8.72 1.30 1.71
C ASN A 229 7.51 1.29 0.78
N ILE A 230 7.52 2.19 -0.21
CA ILE A 230 6.58 2.17 -1.34
C ILE A 230 7.27 1.47 -2.50
N TYR A 231 6.64 0.43 -3.05
CA TYR A 231 7.19 -0.29 -4.19
C TYR A 231 6.62 0.25 -5.49
N ILE A 232 7.50 0.75 -6.33
CA ILE A 232 7.17 1.39 -7.59
C ILE A 232 7.90 0.65 -8.70
N LYS A 233 7.16 0.22 -9.73
CA LYS A 233 7.73 -0.41 -10.92
C LYS A 233 7.39 0.38 -12.17
N SER A 234 8.36 0.53 -13.05
CA SER A 234 8.13 1.00 -14.42
C SER A 234 8.32 -0.15 -15.39
N ILE A 235 7.33 -0.39 -16.26
CA ILE A 235 7.36 -1.41 -17.30
C ILE A 235 7.50 -0.68 -18.64
N TRP A 236 8.53 -1.01 -19.39
CA TRP A 236 8.79 -0.46 -20.72
C TRP A 236 8.53 -1.54 -21.76
N THR A 237 7.75 -1.19 -22.77
CA THR A 237 7.27 -2.09 -23.85
C THR A 237 6.47 -1.27 -24.86
N GLU A 238 6.43 -1.68 -26.12
CA GLU A 238 5.50 -1.09 -27.08
C GLU A 238 4.12 -1.77 -27.02
N ASP A 239 4.02 -2.99 -26.47
CA ASP A 239 2.75 -3.68 -26.19
C ASP A 239 2.13 -3.27 -24.85
N ILE A 240 1.35 -2.18 -24.90
CA ILE A 240 0.63 -1.64 -23.74
C ILE A 240 -0.33 -2.66 -23.11
N ILE A 241 -0.99 -3.50 -23.92
CA ILE A 241 -1.97 -4.48 -23.41
C ILE A 241 -1.22 -5.56 -22.61
N ALA A 242 -0.10 -6.05 -23.12
CA ALA A 242 0.74 -7.00 -22.40
C ALA A 242 1.32 -6.40 -21.12
N ALA A 243 1.71 -5.12 -21.10
CA ALA A 243 2.14 -4.46 -19.88
C ALA A 243 1.02 -4.25 -18.86
N GLU A 244 -0.20 -3.86 -19.26
CA GLU A 244 -1.33 -3.77 -18.33
C GLU A 244 -1.63 -5.13 -17.69
N ASN A 245 -1.61 -6.20 -18.49
CA ASN A 245 -1.80 -7.56 -17.99
C ASN A 245 -0.67 -7.98 -17.03
N LEU A 246 0.59 -7.76 -17.39
CA LEU A 246 1.74 -8.01 -16.50
C LEU A 246 1.61 -7.22 -15.20
N ALA A 247 1.26 -5.94 -15.31
CA ALA A 247 1.10 -5.04 -14.18
C ALA A 247 0.04 -5.53 -13.20
N ARG A 248 -1.08 -6.12 -13.67
CA ARG A 248 -2.10 -6.71 -12.79
C ARG A 248 -1.58 -7.86 -11.92
N PHE A 249 -0.65 -8.68 -12.41
CA PHE A 249 -0.09 -9.82 -11.66
C PHE A 249 1.04 -9.44 -10.70
N LEU A 250 1.66 -8.28 -10.89
CA LEU A 250 2.76 -7.78 -10.07
C LEU A 250 2.28 -7.26 -8.70
N ASN A 251 2.99 -7.57 -7.61
CA ASN A 251 2.61 -7.22 -6.23
C ASN A 251 3.17 -5.86 -5.78
N GLU A 252 3.12 -4.87 -6.67
CA GLU A 252 3.61 -3.51 -6.41
C GLU A 252 2.47 -2.55 -6.09
N ASN A 253 2.80 -1.49 -5.35
CA ASN A 253 1.84 -0.45 -4.96
C ASN A 253 1.47 0.41 -6.17
N VAL A 254 2.49 0.82 -6.94
CA VAL A 254 2.32 1.73 -8.08
C VAL A 254 3.12 1.20 -9.26
N LEU A 255 2.46 1.06 -10.40
CA LEU A 255 3.08 0.65 -11.65
C LEU A 255 2.87 1.71 -12.72
N PHE A 256 3.95 2.05 -13.41
CA PHE A 256 3.95 2.94 -14.56
C PHE A 256 4.25 2.13 -15.82
N ILE A 257 3.53 2.39 -16.91
CA ILE A 257 3.83 1.83 -18.24
C ILE A 257 4.46 2.95 -19.08
N ASN A 258 5.65 2.71 -19.65
CA ASN A 258 6.41 3.69 -20.45
C ASN A 258 6.60 5.07 -19.79
N ALA A 259 6.62 5.07 -18.46
CA ALA A 259 6.87 6.24 -17.63
C ALA A 259 7.45 5.77 -16.30
N HIS A 260 7.93 6.70 -15.49
CA HIS A 260 8.37 6.42 -14.13
C HIS A 260 8.26 7.70 -13.30
N MET A 261 7.50 7.63 -12.19
CA MET A 261 7.30 8.74 -11.25
C MET A 261 6.78 10.02 -11.94
N ASN A 262 5.99 9.87 -13.00
CA ASN A 262 5.31 10.98 -13.64
C ASN A 262 3.91 11.13 -13.01
N PHE A 263 3.68 12.22 -12.28
CA PHE A 263 2.44 12.43 -11.51
C PHE A 263 1.36 13.21 -12.27
N TYR A 264 1.61 13.56 -13.54
CA TYR A 264 0.66 14.20 -14.47
C TYR A 264 -0.15 15.33 -13.83
N ASP A 265 0.51 16.42 -13.47
CA ASP A 265 -0.14 17.62 -12.93
C ASP A 265 -1.00 17.35 -11.67
N GLY A 266 -0.63 16.32 -10.92
CA GLY A 266 -1.28 15.93 -9.67
C GLY A 266 -2.50 15.07 -9.79
N ILE A 267 -2.69 14.37 -10.92
CA ILE A 267 -3.73 13.35 -11.02
C ILE A 267 -3.35 12.09 -10.24
N VAL A 268 -2.05 11.76 -10.19
CA VAL A 268 -1.54 10.59 -9.45
C VAL A 268 -1.06 11.01 -8.06
N LEU A 269 -1.48 10.25 -7.05
CA LEU A 269 -1.03 10.36 -5.67
C LEU A 269 -0.43 9.03 -5.22
N LEU A 270 0.82 9.06 -4.77
CA LEU A 270 1.42 7.90 -4.12
C LEU A 270 0.78 7.66 -2.74
N PRO A 271 0.45 6.41 -2.38
CA PRO A 271 -0.32 6.07 -1.18
C PRO A 271 0.53 6.07 0.11
N TYR A 272 1.23 7.17 0.41
CA TYR A 272 2.17 7.30 1.53
C TYR A 272 1.62 6.81 2.88
N ILE A 273 0.38 7.13 3.23
CA ILE A 273 -0.18 6.92 4.58
C ILE A 273 -0.67 5.48 4.78
N LYS A 274 -1.15 4.81 3.72
CA LYS A 274 -1.78 3.47 3.80
C LYS A 274 -0.77 2.33 3.97
N THR A 275 0.46 2.51 3.52
CA THR A 275 1.55 1.52 3.69
C THR A 275 1.91 1.26 5.16
N PHE A 276 1.49 2.12 6.10
CA PHE A 276 1.79 2.00 7.52
C PHE A 276 0.80 1.19 8.36
N ASP A 277 -0.44 1.07 7.91
CA ASP A 277 -1.49 0.40 8.68
C ASP A 277 -1.45 -1.13 8.56
N VAL A 278 -0.64 -1.64 7.64
CA VAL A 278 -0.47 -3.09 7.40
C VAL A 278 0.63 -3.60 8.33
N ARG A 279 0.35 -3.58 9.64
CA ARG A 279 1.18 -4.34 10.58
C ARG A 279 0.78 -5.80 10.50
N LEU A 280 1.72 -6.65 10.12
CA LEU A 280 1.64 -8.07 10.41
C LEU A 280 2.44 -8.37 11.68
N PRO A 281 1.99 -9.36 12.46
CA PRO A 281 2.63 -9.70 13.71
C PRO A 281 4.08 -10.10 13.48
N LYS A 282 4.97 -9.51 14.27
CA LYS A 282 6.34 -10.04 14.39
C LYS A 282 6.28 -11.47 14.90
N VAL A 283 7.26 -12.27 14.48
CA VAL A 283 7.54 -13.57 15.11
C VAL A 283 7.63 -13.32 16.62
N CYS A 284 6.76 -13.99 17.38
CA CYS A 284 6.67 -13.78 18.82
C CYS A 284 7.94 -14.37 19.47
N GLU A 285 8.82 -13.50 19.98
CA GLU A 285 10.04 -13.88 20.73
C GLU A 285 9.78 -13.99 22.25
N SER A 286 8.51 -13.97 22.70
CA SER A 286 8.21 -13.98 24.14
C SER A 286 8.46 -15.37 24.76
N ASN A 287 9.45 -15.43 25.67
CA ASN A 287 9.83 -16.63 26.44
C ASN A 287 9.02 -16.83 27.74
N GLN A 288 7.96 -16.05 27.96
CA GLN A 288 7.16 -16.13 29.18
C GLN A 288 5.91 -16.97 28.94
N ASP A 289 6.07 -18.28 29.09
CA ASP A 289 4.96 -19.23 29.10
C ASP A 289 4.48 -19.45 30.53
N TYR A 290 3.19 -19.21 30.77
CA TYR A 290 2.57 -19.42 32.08
C TYR A 290 2.41 -20.90 32.42
N TYR A 291 2.42 -21.17 33.72
CA TYR A 291 2.30 -22.49 34.34
C TYR A 291 1.15 -23.31 33.75
N ALA A 292 1.51 -24.47 33.18
CA ALA A 292 0.58 -25.44 32.63
C ALA A 292 -0.20 -26.11 33.77
N ILE A 293 -1.51 -25.87 33.83
CA ILE A 293 -2.41 -26.76 34.56
C ILE A 293 -2.67 -27.94 33.62
N LYS A 294 -2.22 -29.14 33.99
CA LYS A 294 -2.61 -30.38 33.30
C LYS A 294 -4.02 -30.76 33.79
N PRO A 295 -5.06 -30.62 32.97
CA PRO A 295 -6.40 -30.98 33.40
C PRO A 295 -6.53 -32.51 33.53
N ASN A 296 -7.38 -32.94 34.45
CA ASN A 296 -7.83 -34.32 34.55
C ASN A 296 -8.90 -34.55 33.46
N LEU A 297 -8.45 -34.94 32.26
CA LEU A 297 -9.17 -34.89 30.97
C LEU A 297 -10.40 -35.82 30.83
N HIS A 298 -10.83 -36.51 31.88
CA HIS A 298 -11.70 -37.67 31.74
C HIS A 298 -13.22 -37.39 31.68
N LYS A 299 -13.68 -36.13 31.84
CA LYS A 299 -15.13 -35.83 31.86
C LYS A 299 -15.60 -34.58 31.12
N ASN A 300 -14.72 -33.66 30.76
CA ASN A 300 -15.11 -32.33 30.25
C ASN A 300 -14.84 -32.21 28.74
N ALA A 301 -15.70 -31.46 28.04
CA ALA A 301 -15.48 -31.16 26.62
C ALA A 301 -14.20 -30.32 26.44
N ILE A 302 -13.53 -30.48 25.30
CA ILE A 302 -12.23 -29.85 25.05
C ILE A 302 -12.32 -29.04 23.75
N TYR A 303 -12.02 -27.76 23.83
CA TYR A 303 -11.78 -26.92 22.66
C TYR A 303 -10.28 -26.64 22.52
N ASN A 304 -9.73 -27.21 21.46
CA ASN A 304 -8.36 -27.02 21.05
C ASN A 304 -8.20 -25.70 20.27
N LEU A 305 -6.98 -25.40 19.83
CA LEU A 305 -6.75 -24.36 18.85
C LEU A 305 -7.19 -24.86 17.48
N PHE A 306 -7.47 -23.98 16.51
CA PHE A 306 -7.82 -24.40 15.16
C PHE A 306 -7.03 -23.59 14.14
N TYR A 307 -6.16 -24.28 13.40
CA TYR A 307 -5.38 -23.70 12.32
C TYR A 307 -4.98 -24.81 11.34
N ASN A 308 -4.64 -24.43 10.11
CA ASN A 308 -4.37 -25.35 9.02
C ASN A 308 -5.57 -26.28 8.70
N GLY A 309 -6.79 -25.78 8.93
CA GLY A 309 -8.05 -26.48 8.64
C GLY A 309 -8.40 -27.60 9.62
N MET A 310 -7.69 -27.72 10.75
CA MET A 310 -7.86 -28.80 11.72
C MET A 310 -7.68 -28.30 13.16
N TRP A 311 -8.19 -29.08 14.11
CA TRP A 311 -7.94 -28.88 15.54
C TRP A 311 -6.49 -29.23 15.92
N GLN A 312 -5.90 -28.40 16.78
CA GLN A 312 -4.50 -28.45 17.17
C GLN A 312 -4.40 -28.37 18.69
N LYS A 313 -3.78 -29.38 19.30
CA LYS A 313 -3.48 -29.34 20.73
C LYS A 313 -2.46 -28.22 21.00
N PRO A 314 -2.61 -27.44 22.08
CA PRO A 314 -1.63 -26.42 22.44
C PRO A 314 -0.28 -27.07 22.70
N VAL A 315 0.80 -26.45 22.23
CA VAL A 315 2.16 -27.03 22.27
C VAL A 315 2.56 -27.47 23.69
N LYS A 316 2.27 -26.64 24.69
CA LYS A 316 2.59 -26.93 26.10
C LYS A 316 1.53 -27.77 26.82
N GLY A 317 0.48 -28.21 26.11
CA GLY A 317 -0.63 -28.95 26.70
C GLY A 317 -1.39 -28.16 27.77
N ALA A 318 -1.31 -26.83 27.73
CA ALA A 318 -1.91 -25.95 28.72
C ALA A 318 -3.39 -25.66 28.36
N TYR A 319 -4.27 -25.79 29.35
CA TYR A 319 -5.69 -25.49 29.21
C TYR A 319 -6.20 -24.67 30.40
N TRP A 320 -7.29 -23.95 30.20
CA TRP A 320 -8.06 -23.29 31.25
C TRP A 320 -9.51 -23.78 31.23
N LEU A 321 -10.16 -23.83 32.40
CA LEU A 321 -11.53 -24.31 32.54
C LEU A 321 -12.50 -23.12 32.53
N HIS A 322 -13.54 -23.21 31.71
CA HIS A 322 -14.64 -22.25 31.70
C HIS A 322 -15.92 -22.91 31.19
N ASN A 323 -17.02 -22.76 31.94
CA ASN A 323 -18.32 -23.41 31.69
C ASN A 323 -18.18 -24.93 31.44
N ASP A 324 -17.43 -25.62 32.29
CA ASP A 324 -17.15 -27.07 32.19
C ASP A 324 -16.46 -27.54 30.90
N ILE A 325 -15.86 -26.60 30.16
CA ILE A 325 -15.10 -26.85 28.94
C ILE A 325 -13.63 -26.49 29.17
N HIS A 326 -12.72 -27.38 28.76
CA HIS A 326 -11.29 -27.11 28.72
C HIS A 326 -10.92 -26.40 27.43
N TRP A 327 -10.46 -25.17 27.56
CA TRP A 327 -10.02 -24.32 26.46
C TRP A 327 -8.50 -24.33 26.39
N ALA A 328 -7.96 -24.57 25.20
CA ALA A 328 -6.52 -24.49 24.99
C ALA A 328 -5.98 -23.09 25.29
N SER A 329 -4.77 -23.03 25.84
CA SER A 329 -3.99 -21.79 25.99
C SER A 329 -2.90 -21.77 24.94
N ALA A 330 -3.04 -20.91 23.94
CA ALA A 330 -2.03 -20.71 22.90
C ALA A 330 -0.74 -20.12 23.48
N THR A 331 0.40 -20.74 23.16
CA THR A 331 1.74 -20.21 23.45
C THR A 331 2.28 -19.36 22.30
N SER A 332 3.47 -18.75 22.47
CA SER A 332 4.16 -18.07 21.36
C SER A 332 4.44 -19.00 20.18
N GLU A 333 4.73 -20.28 20.43
CA GLU A 333 4.91 -21.27 19.36
C GLU A 333 3.60 -21.58 18.63
N ASP A 334 2.49 -21.73 19.36
CA ASP A 334 1.17 -21.90 18.74
C ASP A 334 0.78 -20.70 17.88
N ILE A 335 1.07 -19.48 18.34
CA ILE A 335 0.86 -18.23 17.61
C ILE A 335 1.65 -18.24 16.30
N ASN A 336 2.95 -18.55 16.34
CA ASN A 336 3.80 -18.60 15.14
C ASN A 336 3.31 -19.67 14.13
N ARG A 337 2.87 -20.84 14.61
CA ARG A 337 2.28 -21.89 13.76
C ARG A 337 0.97 -21.43 13.13
N CYS A 338 0.14 -20.71 13.88
CA CYS A 338 -1.11 -20.14 13.41
C CYS A 338 -0.89 -19.03 12.35
N ILE A 339 0.09 -18.14 12.56
CA ILE A 339 0.46 -17.10 11.57
C ILE A 339 0.93 -17.76 10.26
N ASN A 340 1.81 -18.75 10.34
CA ASN A 340 2.26 -19.50 9.15
C ASN A 340 1.10 -20.19 8.41
N SER A 341 0.12 -20.70 9.16
CA SER A 341 -1.11 -21.25 8.60
C SER A 341 -1.94 -20.16 7.89
N ALA A 342 -2.14 -19.02 8.54
CA ALA A 342 -2.85 -17.88 7.99
C ALA A 342 -2.19 -17.33 6.72
N GLU A 343 -0.87 -17.23 6.66
CA GLU A 343 -0.13 -16.83 5.46
C GLU A 343 -0.37 -17.78 4.28
N LYS A 344 -0.39 -19.09 4.54
CA LYS A 344 -0.68 -20.10 3.50
C LYS A 344 -2.13 -19.99 3.04
N GLY A 345 -3.07 -19.83 3.97
CA GLY A 345 -4.48 -19.59 3.66
C GLY A 345 -4.68 -18.33 2.82
N PHE A 346 -4.04 -17.22 3.20
CA PHE A 346 -4.09 -15.96 2.47
C PHE A 346 -3.60 -16.10 1.02
N LYS A 347 -2.47 -16.79 0.80
CA LYS A 347 -1.90 -17.03 -0.55
C LYS A 347 -2.89 -17.74 -1.48
N ILE A 348 -3.72 -18.61 -0.94
CA ILE A 348 -4.75 -19.34 -1.70
C ILE A 348 -6.01 -18.47 -1.87
N TRP A 349 -6.45 -17.84 -0.79
CA TRP A 349 -7.73 -17.14 -0.72
C TRP A 349 -7.74 -15.82 -1.48
N SER A 350 -6.66 -15.05 -1.41
CA SER A 350 -6.50 -13.76 -2.12
C SER A 350 -6.52 -13.92 -3.64
N LYS A 351 -6.13 -15.08 -4.16
CA LYS A 351 -6.13 -15.40 -5.61
C LYS A 351 -7.47 -15.87 -6.16
N LYS A 352 -8.43 -16.24 -5.31
CA LYS A 352 -9.77 -16.62 -5.77
C LYS A 352 -10.52 -15.37 -6.26
N SER A 353 -11.39 -15.50 -7.26
CA SER A 353 -12.31 -14.42 -7.61
C SER A 353 -13.32 -14.17 -6.48
N ILE A 354 -13.90 -12.97 -6.43
CA ILE A 354 -14.95 -12.66 -5.44
C ILE A 354 -16.13 -13.62 -5.59
N ALA A 355 -16.57 -13.92 -6.81
CA ALA A 355 -17.61 -14.91 -7.08
C ALA A 355 -17.30 -16.30 -6.48
N CYS A 356 -16.06 -16.79 -6.62
CA CYS A 356 -15.64 -18.05 -6.03
C CYS A 356 -15.66 -17.99 -4.49
N ARG A 357 -15.23 -16.86 -3.90
CA ARG A 357 -15.29 -16.67 -2.45
C ARG A 357 -16.74 -16.65 -1.95
N LEU A 358 -17.62 -15.91 -2.62
CA LEU A 358 -19.04 -15.80 -2.26
C LEU A 358 -19.76 -17.15 -2.35
N GLN A 359 -19.44 -17.97 -3.35
CA GLN A 359 -19.96 -19.34 -3.44
C GLN A 359 -19.56 -20.18 -2.21
N ILE A 360 -18.28 -20.15 -1.83
CA ILE A 360 -17.79 -20.87 -0.64
C ILE A 360 -18.46 -20.34 0.64
N LEU A 361 -18.61 -19.02 0.77
CA LEU A 361 -19.29 -18.41 1.93
C LEU A 361 -20.78 -18.79 2.00
N SER A 362 -21.44 -18.98 0.85
CA SER A 362 -22.84 -19.44 0.81
C SER A 362 -23.02 -20.88 1.33
N ASN A 363 -21.99 -21.73 1.19
CA ASN A 363 -21.98 -23.06 1.80
C ASN A 363 -21.95 -22.98 3.34
N ILE A 364 -21.25 -21.98 3.90
CA ILE A 364 -21.27 -21.74 5.36
C ILE A 364 -22.67 -21.35 5.80
N ALA A 365 -23.33 -20.42 5.09
CA ALA A 365 -24.69 -20.01 5.41
C ALA A 365 -25.64 -21.22 5.41
N SER A 366 -25.60 -22.03 4.35
CA SER A 366 -26.41 -23.24 4.22
C SER A 366 -26.13 -24.25 5.35
N THR A 367 -24.85 -24.45 5.71
CA THR A 367 -24.45 -25.34 6.81
C THR A 367 -24.99 -24.84 8.16
N LEU A 368 -24.97 -23.52 8.39
CA LEU A 368 -25.54 -22.92 9.59
C LEU A 368 -27.07 -23.10 9.66
N GLU A 369 -27.79 -22.94 8.54
CA GLU A 369 -29.24 -23.19 8.49
C GLU A 369 -29.57 -24.65 8.82
N CYS A 370 -28.87 -25.60 8.22
CA CYS A 370 -29.02 -27.04 8.50
C CYS A 370 -28.75 -27.38 9.97
N LYS A 371 -27.96 -26.57 10.69
CA LYS A 371 -27.66 -26.72 12.12
C LYS A 371 -28.55 -25.84 13.02
N GLY A 372 -29.59 -25.21 12.47
CA GLY A 372 -30.55 -24.39 13.20
C GLY A 372 -30.05 -22.99 13.58
N LYS A 373 -28.91 -22.55 13.02
CA LYS A 373 -28.28 -21.24 13.29
C LYS A 373 -28.76 -20.16 12.32
N PHE A 374 -30.08 -20.04 12.14
CA PHE A 374 -30.72 -19.16 11.15
C PHE A 374 -30.28 -17.69 11.26
N LYS A 375 -30.13 -17.16 12.48
CA LYS A 375 -29.70 -15.77 12.69
C LYS A 375 -28.30 -15.50 12.12
N LEU A 376 -27.39 -16.45 12.23
CA LEU A 376 -26.03 -16.32 11.70
C LEU A 376 -26.02 -16.52 10.19
N ALA A 377 -26.80 -17.48 9.69
CA ALA A 377 -26.98 -17.67 8.26
C ALA A 377 -27.55 -16.43 7.55
N ASP A 378 -28.52 -15.75 8.16
CA ASP A 378 -29.06 -14.48 7.65
C ASP A 378 -27.99 -13.38 7.61
N VAL A 379 -27.16 -13.27 8.66
CA VAL A 379 -26.02 -12.32 8.66
C VAL A 379 -25.10 -12.59 7.48
N ILE A 380 -24.71 -13.85 7.24
CA ILE A 380 -23.84 -14.21 6.11
C ILE A 380 -24.53 -13.90 4.77
N SER A 381 -25.79 -14.28 4.61
CA SER A 381 -26.55 -14.09 3.38
C SER A 381 -26.70 -12.61 3.02
N ARG A 382 -26.94 -11.75 4.02
CA ARG A 382 -26.93 -10.30 3.83
C ARG A 382 -25.57 -9.81 3.32
N TRP A 383 -24.47 -10.23 3.96
CA TRP A 383 -23.12 -9.84 3.51
C TRP A 383 -22.81 -10.30 2.08
N ILE A 384 -23.20 -11.52 1.72
CA ILE A 384 -23.03 -12.01 0.35
C ILE A 384 -23.79 -11.12 -0.63
N ARG A 385 -25.05 -10.77 -0.33
CA ARG A 385 -25.85 -9.88 -1.18
C ARG A 385 -25.24 -8.48 -1.30
N PHE A 386 -24.76 -7.91 -0.20
CA PHE A 386 -24.08 -6.62 -0.21
C PHE A 386 -22.77 -6.64 -1.00
N SER A 387 -22.05 -7.77 -1.02
CA SER A 387 -20.74 -7.88 -1.69
C SER A 387 -20.82 -7.66 -3.20
N TYR A 388 -21.92 -8.04 -3.84
CA TYR A 388 -22.14 -7.81 -5.28
C TYR A 388 -22.19 -6.31 -5.63
N ILE A 389 -22.57 -5.43 -4.70
CA ILE A 389 -22.62 -3.98 -4.93
C ILE A 389 -21.20 -3.40 -5.02
N TYR A 390 -20.22 -4.03 -4.35
CA TYR A 390 -18.84 -3.53 -4.25
C TYR A 390 -17.87 -4.18 -5.25
N GLU A 391 -18.29 -5.21 -5.99
CA GLU A 391 -17.45 -5.82 -7.03
C GLU A 391 -17.01 -4.76 -8.07
N ASP A 392 -17.91 -3.87 -8.45
CA ASP A 392 -17.66 -2.76 -9.38
C ASP A 392 -16.78 -1.64 -8.78
N LEU A 393 -16.59 -1.60 -7.45
CA LEU A 393 -15.77 -0.60 -6.76
C LEU A 393 -14.32 -1.05 -6.53
N LEU A 394 -14.00 -2.33 -6.80
CA LEU A 394 -12.66 -2.88 -6.64
C LEU A 394 -11.71 -2.45 -7.75
N ASP A 395 -12.25 -2.24 -8.96
CA ASP A 395 -11.54 -1.77 -10.13
C ASP A 395 -12.18 -0.47 -10.63
N SER A 396 -11.49 0.66 -10.46
CA SER A 396 -11.93 1.93 -11.02
C SER A 396 -10.93 2.46 -12.04
N HIS A 397 -11.49 3.07 -13.09
CA HIS A 397 -10.73 3.74 -14.13
C HIS A 397 -10.97 5.24 -14.01
N SER A 398 -9.88 5.99 -13.85
CA SER A 398 -9.89 7.44 -13.94
C SER A 398 -8.87 7.86 -14.99
N GLY A 399 -9.20 8.82 -15.85
CA GLY A 399 -8.28 9.26 -16.88
C GLY A 399 -8.51 10.69 -17.30
N THR A 400 -7.49 11.28 -17.89
CA THR A 400 -7.58 12.51 -18.66
C THR A 400 -7.22 12.20 -20.11
N LEU A 401 -7.24 13.21 -20.98
CA LEU A 401 -6.85 13.04 -22.39
C LEU A 401 -5.46 12.37 -22.54
N ASN A 402 -4.57 12.59 -21.58
CA ASN A 402 -3.14 12.22 -21.68
C ASN A 402 -2.76 11.04 -20.78
N MET A 403 -3.70 10.45 -20.03
CA MET A 403 -3.38 9.37 -19.09
C MET A 403 -4.59 8.53 -18.71
N LYS A 404 -4.38 7.22 -18.57
CA LYS A 404 -5.27 6.26 -17.94
C LYS A 404 -4.68 5.78 -16.62
N VAL A 405 -5.44 5.90 -15.54
CA VAL A 405 -5.11 5.34 -14.22
C VAL A 405 -6.14 4.27 -13.90
N THR A 406 -5.65 3.04 -13.71
CA THR A 406 -6.43 1.92 -13.21
C THR A 406 -6.11 1.72 -11.74
N LYS A 407 -7.12 1.81 -10.89
CA LYS A 407 -7.04 1.58 -9.45
C LYS A 407 -7.61 0.21 -9.15
N ILE A 408 -6.79 -0.66 -8.55
CA ILE A 408 -7.14 -2.04 -8.20
C ILE A 408 -7.04 -2.17 -6.68
N ARG A 409 -8.05 -2.78 -6.05
CA ARG A 409 -8.07 -3.05 -4.61
C ARG A 409 -7.67 -4.49 -4.32
N ASN A 410 -6.49 -4.67 -3.75
CA ASN A 410 -5.99 -5.98 -3.34
C ASN A 410 -6.32 -6.27 -1.86
N PRO A 411 -6.52 -7.54 -1.47
CA PRO A 411 -6.67 -7.90 -0.06
C PRO A 411 -5.49 -7.44 0.80
N LYS A 412 -5.74 -6.98 2.03
CA LYS A 412 -4.71 -6.52 2.98
C LYS A 412 -3.78 -7.61 3.51
N GLY A 413 -4.28 -8.83 3.74
CA GLY A 413 -3.49 -9.90 4.35
C GLY A 413 -4.23 -10.68 5.42
N ILE A 414 -3.55 -10.84 6.56
CA ILE A 414 -4.08 -11.53 7.76
C ILE A 414 -4.66 -10.48 8.70
N ILE A 415 -5.90 -10.67 9.14
CA ILE A 415 -6.60 -9.76 10.06
C ILE A 415 -6.94 -10.49 11.37
N VAL A 416 -6.73 -9.84 12.50
CA VAL A 416 -7.07 -10.38 13.82
C VAL A 416 -8.49 -9.93 14.18
N LEU A 417 -9.31 -10.86 14.66
CA LEU A 417 -10.71 -10.57 15.00
C LEU A 417 -11.06 -11.04 16.41
N ARG A 418 -11.79 -10.20 17.15
CA ARG A 418 -12.25 -10.47 18.51
C ARG A 418 -13.53 -9.67 18.76
N GLU A 419 -14.61 -10.34 19.13
CA GLU A 419 -15.90 -9.69 19.36
C GLU A 419 -16.62 -10.26 20.58
N LYS A 420 -17.44 -9.43 21.23
CA LYS A 420 -18.31 -9.87 22.34
C LYS A 420 -19.65 -10.45 21.88
N SER A 421 -20.07 -10.11 20.67
CA SER A 421 -21.34 -10.53 20.09
C SER A 421 -21.11 -11.47 18.93
N GLU A 422 -21.76 -12.63 18.97
CA GLU A 422 -21.62 -13.67 17.94
C GLU A 422 -22.07 -13.17 16.56
N THR A 423 -23.14 -12.36 16.51
CA THR A 423 -23.61 -11.78 15.25
C THR A 423 -22.63 -10.75 14.69
N VAL A 424 -21.96 -9.98 15.55
CA VAL A 424 -20.94 -9.01 15.12
C VAL A 424 -19.69 -9.74 14.67
N LEU A 425 -19.29 -10.80 15.37
CA LEU A 425 -18.17 -11.67 15.00
C LEU A 425 -18.36 -12.21 13.59
N PHE A 426 -19.52 -12.82 13.31
CA PHE A 426 -19.81 -13.37 11.98
C PHE A 426 -19.94 -12.27 10.92
N GLY A 427 -20.50 -11.11 11.25
CA GLY A 427 -20.55 -9.99 10.33
C GLY A 427 -19.16 -9.52 9.88
N ARG A 428 -18.26 -9.26 10.83
CA ARG A 428 -16.87 -8.84 10.55
C ARG A 428 -16.06 -9.96 9.91
N LEU A 429 -16.29 -11.21 10.30
CA LEU A 429 -15.69 -12.38 9.65
C LEU A 429 -16.03 -12.41 8.16
N MET A 430 -17.30 -12.21 7.80
CA MET A 430 -17.71 -12.17 6.39
C MET A 430 -17.09 -11.00 5.63
N GLN A 431 -17.04 -9.80 6.23
CA GLN A 431 -16.35 -8.65 5.62
C GLN A 431 -14.90 -9.02 5.25
N ILE A 432 -14.13 -9.52 6.22
CA ILE A 432 -12.72 -9.90 6.03
C ILE A 432 -12.59 -10.92 4.89
N LEU A 433 -13.39 -11.99 4.92
CA LEU A 433 -13.29 -13.10 3.96
C LEU A 433 -13.74 -12.70 2.56
N THR A 434 -14.80 -11.92 2.40
CA THR A 434 -15.26 -11.42 1.10
C THR A 434 -14.16 -10.67 0.36
N PHE A 435 -13.41 -9.81 1.06
CA PHE A 435 -12.30 -9.04 0.49
C PHE A 435 -11.00 -9.85 0.35
N GLY A 436 -11.04 -11.18 0.46
CA GLY A 436 -9.90 -12.05 0.16
C GLY A 436 -8.82 -12.11 1.24
N ASN A 437 -9.10 -11.59 2.44
CA ASN A 437 -8.20 -11.67 3.59
C ASN A 437 -8.35 -13.02 4.32
N SER A 438 -7.30 -13.46 5.00
CA SER A 438 -7.40 -14.54 6.01
C SER A 438 -7.55 -13.95 7.40
N VAL A 439 -8.04 -14.73 8.35
CA VAL A 439 -8.37 -14.25 9.69
C VAL A 439 -7.78 -15.14 10.79
N ILE A 440 -7.36 -14.52 11.88
CA ILE A 440 -7.07 -15.19 13.15
C ILE A 440 -8.06 -14.64 14.19
N VAL A 441 -8.98 -15.48 14.64
CA VAL A 441 -9.92 -15.11 15.70
C VAL A 441 -9.32 -15.44 17.05
N ILE A 442 -9.31 -14.47 17.97
CA ILE A 442 -8.85 -14.66 19.34
C ILE A 442 -10.00 -14.58 20.33
N CYS A 443 -10.00 -15.42 21.36
CA CYS A 443 -11.00 -15.34 22.43
C CYS A 443 -10.46 -15.70 23.82
N ASN A 444 -11.22 -15.29 24.83
CA ASN A 444 -11.15 -15.75 26.21
C ASN A 444 -12.58 -15.87 26.76
N GLU A 445 -12.75 -15.99 28.08
CA GLU A 445 -14.07 -16.09 28.75
C GLU A 445 -15.03 -14.90 28.53
N HIS A 446 -14.53 -13.74 28.08
CA HIS A 446 -15.32 -12.54 27.86
C HIS A 446 -15.69 -12.28 26.39
N PHE A 447 -15.16 -13.08 25.46
CA PHE A 447 -15.34 -12.88 24.02
C PHE A 447 -15.90 -14.13 23.35
N CYS A 448 -16.63 -13.92 22.25
CA CYS A 448 -17.20 -15.01 21.47
C CYS A 448 -16.12 -15.91 20.88
N SER A 449 -16.43 -17.19 20.77
CA SER A 449 -15.54 -18.20 20.21
C SER A 449 -16.06 -18.73 18.88
N LEU A 450 -15.13 -19.05 17.97
CA LEU A 450 -15.42 -19.82 16.75
C LEU A 450 -15.39 -21.33 16.97
N ALA A 451 -15.02 -21.81 18.16
CA ALA A 451 -14.83 -23.24 18.40
C ALA A 451 -16.04 -24.10 17.98
N PRO A 452 -17.30 -23.74 18.27
CA PRO A 452 -18.48 -24.52 17.85
C PRO A 452 -18.69 -24.60 16.33
N TYR A 453 -17.98 -23.76 15.55
CA TYR A 453 -18.17 -23.58 14.11
C TYR A 453 -16.99 -24.10 13.28
N CYS A 454 -15.87 -24.47 13.91
CA CYS A 454 -14.63 -24.80 13.20
C CYS A 454 -14.81 -25.97 12.22
N ASP A 455 -15.50 -27.04 12.63
CA ASP A 455 -15.80 -28.17 11.74
C ASP A 455 -16.71 -27.78 10.57
N MET A 456 -17.58 -26.79 10.77
CA MET A 456 -18.45 -26.27 9.70
C MET A 456 -17.64 -25.54 8.63
N PHE A 457 -16.59 -24.82 9.00
CA PHE A 457 -15.71 -24.16 8.03
C PHE A 457 -14.97 -25.19 7.17
N SER A 458 -14.44 -26.26 7.78
CA SER A 458 -13.77 -27.33 7.05
C SER A 458 -14.73 -28.06 6.09
N THR A 459 -15.96 -28.35 6.53
CA THR A 459 -16.98 -28.98 5.67
C THR A 459 -17.51 -28.05 4.57
N SER A 460 -17.48 -26.73 4.79
CA SER A 460 -17.88 -25.71 3.81
C SER A 460 -16.82 -25.41 2.74
N GLN A 461 -15.75 -26.21 2.65
CA GLN A 461 -14.65 -26.05 1.69
C GLN A 461 -13.85 -24.75 1.84
N ILE A 462 -13.84 -24.17 3.05
CA ILE A 462 -12.91 -23.07 3.35
C ILE A 462 -11.48 -23.64 3.31
N PRO A 463 -10.56 -23.06 2.50
CA PRO A 463 -9.21 -23.58 2.43
C PRO A 463 -8.51 -23.55 3.80
N PRO A 464 -7.66 -24.55 4.10
CA PRO A 464 -6.84 -24.57 5.31
C PRO A 464 -6.10 -23.25 5.53
N GLY A 465 -6.22 -22.71 6.75
CA GLY A 465 -5.56 -21.48 7.16
C GLY A 465 -6.27 -20.19 6.76
N VAL A 466 -7.40 -20.22 6.06
CA VAL A 466 -8.18 -19.00 5.78
C VAL A 466 -8.86 -18.48 7.04
N ILE A 467 -9.42 -19.38 7.84
CA ILE A 467 -9.97 -19.08 9.17
C ILE A 467 -9.13 -19.85 10.18
N ASN A 468 -8.59 -19.12 11.16
CA ASN A 468 -7.83 -19.68 12.27
C ASN A 468 -8.40 -19.17 13.59
N PHE A 469 -8.20 -19.92 14.66
CA PHE A 469 -8.74 -19.64 15.97
C PHE A 469 -7.70 -19.98 17.06
N LEU A 470 -7.47 -19.00 17.93
CA LEU A 470 -6.62 -19.12 19.11
C LEU A 470 -7.39 -18.71 20.36
N SER A 471 -7.16 -19.42 21.45
CA SER A 471 -7.71 -19.07 22.76
C SER A 471 -6.59 -18.93 23.78
N ASN A 472 -6.74 -18.00 24.71
CA ASN A 472 -5.88 -17.88 25.89
C ASN A 472 -6.68 -17.19 27.01
N LYS A 473 -6.45 -17.58 28.26
CA LYS A 473 -7.06 -16.91 29.41
C LYS A 473 -6.63 -15.44 29.48
N ASP A 474 -5.34 -15.16 29.24
CA ASP A 474 -4.81 -13.81 29.12
C ASP A 474 -4.85 -13.34 27.66
N ILE A 475 -5.93 -12.64 27.31
CA ILE A 475 -6.14 -12.10 25.98
C ILE A 475 -5.17 -10.94 25.65
N LYS A 476 -4.69 -10.20 26.67
CA LYS A 476 -3.84 -9.01 26.43
C LYS A 476 -2.51 -9.41 25.81
N LYS A 477 -1.96 -10.56 26.22
CA LYS A 477 -0.77 -11.12 25.61
C LYS A 477 -1.00 -11.44 24.13
N LEU A 478 -2.09 -12.13 23.81
CA LEU A 478 -2.45 -12.41 22.41
C LEU A 478 -2.63 -11.13 21.58
N GLU A 479 -3.25 -10.09 22.15
CA GLU A 479 -3.42 -8.80 21.48
C GLU A 479 -2.07 -8.13 21.20
N LEU A 480 -1.16 -8.09 22.17
CA LEU A 480 0.16 -7.52 21.95
C LEU A 480 0.97 -8.31 20.92
N ASP A 481 0.93 -9.65 20.99
CA ASP A 481 1.67 -10.52 20.07
C ASP A 481 1.12 -10.45 18.64
N LEU A 482 -0.21 -10.34 18.47
CA LEU A 482 -0.86 -10.39 17.15
C LEU A 482 -1.17 -9.01 16.55
N CYS A 483 -1.46 -8.01 17.39
CA CYS A 483 -1.92 -6.68 16.99
C CYS A 483 -0.89 -5.58 17.26
N GLU A 484 0.19 -5.87 18.02
CA GLU A 484 1.20 -4.92 18.52
C GLU A 484 0.67 -3.77 19.40
N THR A 485 -0.63 -3.76 19.68
CA THR A 485 -1.35 -2.76 20.46
C THR A 485 -2.61 -3.40 21.05
N ASN A 486 -3.32 -2.67 21.91
CA ASN A 486 -4.62 -3.13 22.38
C ASN A 486 -5.60 -3.29 21.20
N TYR A 487 -6.39 -4.35 21.23
CA TYR A 487 -7.34 -4.68 20.17
C TYR A 487 -8.27 -3.53 19.77
N GLU A 488 -8.70 -2.68 20.70
CA GLU A 488 -9.61 -1.57 20.43
C GLU A 488 -9.01 -0.53 19.48
N PHE A 489 -7.71 -0.23 19.62
CA PHE A 489 -7.01 0.64 18.68
C PHE A 489 -6.74 -0.06 17.35
N TYR A 490 -6.42 -1.35 17.40
CA TYR A 490 -6.22 -2.17 16.20
C TYR A 490 -7.50 -2.24 15.36
N ALA A 491 -8.64 -2.57 15.96
CA ALA A 491 -9.92 -2.77 15.29
C ALA A 491 -10.43 -1.51 14.58
N LYS A 492 -10.17 -0.32 15.15
CA LYS A 492 -10.52 0.98 14.54
C LYS A 492 -9.87 1.21 13.17
N ARG A 493 -8.77 0.51 12.85
CA ARG A 493 -8.11 0.60 11.52
C ARG A 493 -8.86 -0.18 10.42
N PHE A 494 -9.71 -1.12 10.81
CA PHE A 494 -10.38 -2.04 9.89
C PHE A 494 -11.89 -1.87 9.89
N PHE A 495 -12.49 -1.60 11.05
CA PHE A 495 -13.92 -1.59 11.24
C PHE A 495 -14.38 -0.20 11.70
N THR A 496 -15.12 0.47 10.82
CA THR A 496 -15.81 1.74 11.09
C THR A 496 -17.31 1.49 11.26
N ASP A 497 -18.01 2.44 11.88
CA ASP A 497 -19.46 2.36 12.06
C ASP A 497 -20.22 2.54 10.73
N THR A 498 -19.58 3.14 9.73
CA THR A 498 -20.11 3.30 8.37
C THR A 498 -19.71 2.15 7.46
N PHE A 499 -20.70 1.57 6.79
CA PHE A 499 -20.52 0.43 5.87
C PHE A 499 -19.80 0.81 4.57
N GLU A 500 -19.92 2.07 4.15
CA GLU A 500 -19.39 2.58 2.88
C GLU A 500 -17.86 2.45 2.76
N ASN A 501 -17.14 2.56 3.88
CA ASN A 501 -15.67 2.62 3.89
C ASN A 501 -14.97 1.26 4.07
N ILE A 502 -15.72 0.19 4.37
CA ILE A 502 -15.15 -1.13 4.73
C ILE A 502 -14.25 -1.69 3.62
N HIS A 503 -14.64 -1.47 2.36
CA HIS A 503 -13.85 -1.93 1.21
C HIS A 503 -12.46 -1.28 1.18
N THR A 504 -12.33 -0.01 1.60
CA THR A 504 -11.03 0.69 1.66
C THR A 504 -10.20 0.30 2.89
N THR A 505 -10.83 -0.06 4.00
CA THR A 505 -10.13 -0.42 5.24
C THR A 505 -9.63 -1.86 5.25
N LEU A 506 -10.22 -2.74 4.43
CA LEU A 506 -9.85 -4.17 4.30
C LEU A 506 -9.03 -4.49 3.04
N THR A 507 -8.76 -3.49 2.19
CA THR A 507 -7.95 -3.65 0.97
C THR A 507 -6.81 -2.63 0.92
N ILE A 508 -5.86 -2.86 0.02
CA ILE A 508 -4.74 -1.96 -0.31
C ILE A 508 -4.91 -1.53 -1.76
N LEU A 509 -4.79 -0.22 -1.97
CA LEU A 509 -4.83 0.35 -3.31
C LEU A 509 -3.54 0.03 -4.08
N LYS A 510 -3.73 -0.46 -5.29
CA LYS A 510 -2.72 -0.60 -6.34
C LYS A 510 -3.10 0.31 -7.51
N GLN A 511 -2.12 0.99 -8.08
CA GLN A 511 -2.33 1.88 -9.22
C GLN A 511 -1.52 1.40 -10.42
N ILE A 512 -2.15 1.36 -11.59
CA ILE A 512 -1.49 1.14 -12.88
C ILE A 512 -1.71 2.39 -13.71
N ILE A 513 -0.62 3.02 -14.12
CA ILE A 513 -0.61 4.34 -14.74
C ILE A 513 -0.05 4.20 -16.16
N VAL A 514 -0.85 4.63 -17.13
CA VAL A 514 -0.55 4.52 -18.55
C VAL A 514 -0.64 5.91 -19.19
N PRO A 515 0.47 6.47 -19.69
CA PRO A 515 0.44 7.65 -20.54
C PRO A 515 -0.40 7.35 -21.79
N LEU A 516 -1.33 8.23 -22.13
CA LEU A 516 -2.02 8.21 -23.42
C LEU A 516 -1.25 9.17 -24.34
N LYS A 517 -0.80 8.66 -25.49
CA LYS A 517 -0.13 9.46 -26.53
C LYS A 517 -1.14 10.32 -27.29
#